data_AF-A0A8T4S5Z9-F1
#
_entry.id   AF-A0A8T4S5Z9-F1
#
_cell.length_a   1.000
_cell.length_b   1.000
_cell.length_c   1.000
_cell.angle_alpha   90.00
_cell.angle_beta   90.00
_cell.angle_gamma   90.00
#
_symmetry.space_group_name_H-M   'P 1'
#
loop_
_entity.id
_entity.type
_entity.pdbx_description
1 polymer ?
#
loop_
_entity_poly.entity_id
_entity_poly.type
_entity_poly.pdbx_seq_one_letter_code
_entity_poly.pdbx_strand_id
1 'polypeptide(L)'
;MYPIGQSKMNRRAALKTIALAASSVFAFSAENVAGNSPLAQAIYHNAKAYWSEGKNENPIDIQPHLQGPEIDEKLHRISTAIDTIQAEDQRVSKGLDVVSACLRSYNNRGTPRTLIPDYEDTLDRIVLSCLGNFKGADVTATQRELINNLPEYTQIYVGTFPFLLDGKYKNGAEARFHSGGSAPTHWMQDFAEGDSQTKVIPLAMRTQSKAISHNGAISLFTYLCVKEIREIPIVYDGGNIFSARNRSKENVVIVGENSLFATNKRLFESLGFRYSVDEYKEVVSKTFGASQTVILCSEEGRIGRQSSFLYDLDVAMMPMNDGLIALLKVDEPPEKPKYSNEEASKMWEESRASYFNKLRTFTEKYGNLIIKPSNMPNEEWQMLQSLEADLKRWSREVDSVVDYERIQKINGSLNLYRSQLEKAGFSIISVPTSLDHMKYHASFVNGVPYRDKETNKQTFIMPIFPDNLGSNIDGKMDFSLTGMNGRAMKAIESYGINVIPVKDFGAFTLGGVLYCLTCR
;
A
#
# COMPACT_ATOMS: atom_id res chain seq x y z
N MET A 1 -44.94 -29.56 -14.27
CA MET A 1 -45.20 -30.99 -14.53
C MET A 1 -43.93 -31.59 -15.16
N TYR A 2 -43.41 -32.67 -14.56
CA TYR A 2 -42.26 -33.53 -14.93
C TYR A 2 -40.84 -32.91 -14.96
N PRO A 3 -39.78 -33.67 -14.56
CA PRO A 3 -39.64 -34.33 -13.26
C PRO A 3 -38.28 -34.06 -12.57
N ILE A 4 -38.29 -34.11 -11.24
CA ILE A 4 -37.11 -34.13 -10.36
C ILE A 4 -36.50 -35.53 -10.42
N GLY A 5 -35.36 -35.68 -11.10
CA GLY A 5 -34.51 -36.85 -11.03
C GLY A 5 -33.52 -36.73 -9.88
N GLN A 6 -33.88 -37.25 -8.70
CA GLN A 6 -32.92 -37.45 -7.61
C GLN A 6 -31.89 -38.51 -8.04
N SER A 7 -30.64 -38.11 -8.27
CA SER A 7 -29.53 -39.04 -8.11
C SER A 7 -29.37 -39.28 -6.61
N LYS A 8 -30.01 -40.33 -6.10
CA LYS A 8 -29.68 -40.91 -4.80
C LYS A 8 -28.26 -41.44 -4.91
N MET A 9 -27.29 -40.56 -4.67
CA MET A 9 -25.95 -41.00 -4.29
C MET A 9 -26.16 -41.92 -3.08
N ASN A 10 -25.85 -43.19 -3.27
CA ASN A 10 -26.15 -44.23 -2.31
C ASN A 10 -25.56 -43.79 -0.96
N ARG A 11 -26.40 -43.51 0.04
CA ARG A 11 -26.00 -42.94 1.35
C ARG A 11 -24.90 -43.81 1.99
N ARG A 12 -24.88 -45.10 1.65
CA ARG A 12 -23.85 -46.08 1.98
C ARG A 12 -22.50 -45.80 1.32
N ALA A 13 -22.48 -45.35 0.07
CA ALA A 13 -21.29 -44.89 -0.64
C ALA A 13 -20.77 -43.57 -0.06
N ALA A 14 -21.64 -42.61 0.26
CA ALA A 14 -21.24 -41.37 0.92
C ALA A 14 -20.62 -41.62 2.31
N LEU A 15 -21.23 -42.50 3.13
CA LEU A 15 -20.69 -42.90 4.43
C LEU A 15 -19.38 -43.70 4.30
N LYS A 16 -19.23 -44.55 3.27
CA LYS A 16 -17.96 -45.22 2.95
C LYS A 16 -16.88 -44.22 2.56
N THR A 17 -17.20 -43.22 1.75
CA THR A 17 -16.28 -42.17 1.32
C THR A 17 -15.86 -41.29 2.49
N ILE A 18 -16.78 -40.94 3.39
CA ILE A 18 -16.48 -40.19 4.63
C ILE A 18 -15.62 -41.03 5.58
N ALA A 19 -15.91 -42.33 5.73
CA ALA A 19 -15.09 -43.23 6.55
C ALA A 19 -13.68 -43.44 5.96
N LEU A 20 -13.56 -43.59 4.64
CA LEU A 20 -12.28 -43.70 3.92
C LEU A 20 -11.48 -42.39 3.98
N ALA A 21 -12.13 -41.23 3.83
CA ALA A 21 -11.51 -39.92 3.97
C ALA A 21 -11.04 -39.67 5.42
N ALA A 22 -11.85 -40.04 6.42
CA ALA A 22 -11.43 -39.98 7.82
C ALA A 22 -10.25 -40.92 8.09
N SER A 23 -10.26 -42.15 7.55
CA SER A 23 -9.17 -43.12 7.74
C SER A 23 -7.85 -42.64 7.12
N SER A 24 -7.90 -41.97 5.97
CA SER A 24 -6.72 -41.46 5.27
C SER A 24 -6.19 -40.15 5.89
N VAL A 25 -7.06 -39.26 6.37
CA VAL A 25 -6.67 -38.06 7.14
C VAL A 25 -6.10 -38.42 8.52
N PHE A 26 -6.60 -39.47 9.16
CA PHE A 26 -6.08 -39.94 10.46
C PHE A 26 -4.83 -40.83 10.34
N ALA A 27 -4.68 -41.62 9.28
CA ALA A 27 -3.43 -42.36 9.02
C ALA A 27 -2.25 -41.40 8.74
N PHE A 28 -2.49 -40.28 8.04
CA PHE A 28 -1.45 -39.29 7.73
C PHE A 28 -1.10 -38.37 8.91
N SER A 29 -2.07 -38.07 9.81
CA SER A 29 -1.84 -37.22 10.98
C SER A 29 -1.36 -37.97 12.24
N ALA A 30 -1.65 -39.27 12.36
CA ALA A 30 -1.20 -40.09 13.49
C ALA A 30 0.31 -40.40 13.46
N GLU A 31 0.93 -40.48 12.27
CA GLU A 31 2.38 -40.69 12.17
C GLU A 31 3.22 -39.45 12.47
N ASN A 32 2.65 -38.24 12.39
CA ASN A 32 3.45 -36.99 12.48
C ASN A 32 3.03 -36.00 13.59
N VAL A 33 1.86 -36.11 14.22
CA VAL A 33 1.40 -35.06 15.17
C VAL A 33 0.74 -35.59 16.47
N ALA A 34 0.46 -36.88 16.62
CA ALA A 34 -0.30 -37.39 17.76
C ALA A 34 0.55 -37.75 18.99
N GLY A 35 1.06 -36.73 19.68
CA GLY A 35 1.71 -36.90 20.99
C GLY A 35 0.76 -36.82 22.20
N ASN A 36 -0.21 -35.89 22.24
CA ASN A 36 -0.84 -35.52 23.53
C ASN A 36 -2.32 -35.04 23.49
N SER A 37 -3.11 -35.29 22.44
CA SER A 37 -4.54 -34.89 22.45
C SER A 37 -5.45 -36.02 22.95
N PRO A 38 -6.15 -35.87 24.10
CA PRO A 38 -7.09 -36.87 24.61
C PRO A 38 -8.25 -37.15 23.64
N LEU A 39 -8.66 -36.14 22.86
CA LEU A 39 -9.73 -36.28 21.87
C LEU A 39 -9.27 -37.12 20.66
N ALA A 40 -8.04 -36.92 20.19
CA ALA A 40 -7.48 -37.71 19.11
C ALA A 40 -7.29 -39.18 19.53
N GLN A 41 -6.87 -39.42 20.77
CA GLN A 41 -6.77 -40.77 21.34
C GLN A 41 -8.14 -41.43 21.45
N ALA A 42 -9.18 -40.72 21.91
CA ALA A 42 -10.54 -41.26 22.01
C ALA A 42 -11.13 -41.63 20.64
N ILE A 43 -10.90 -40.80 19.60
CA ILE A 43 -11.36 -41.07 18.23
C ILE A 43 -10.60 -42.27 17.63
N TYR A 44 -9.27 -42.33 17.81
CA TYR A 44 -8.45 -43.46 17.36
C TYR A 44 -8.86 -44.77 18.04
N HIS A 45 -9.10 -44.76 19.35
CA HIS A 45 -9.52 -45.96 20.09
C HIS A 45 -10.91 -46.45 19.66
N ASN A 46 -11.87 -45.55 19.41
CA ASN A 46 -13.19 -45.93 18.92
C ASN A 46 -13.15 -46.48 17.49
N ALA A 47 -12.37 -45.88 16.60
CA ALA A 47 -12.19 -46.37 15.23
C ALA A 47 -11.48 -47.73 15.20
N LYS A 48 -10.48 -47.91 16.06
CA LYS A 48 -9.74 -49.16 16.22
C LYS A 48 -10.61 -50.27 16.83
N ALA A 49 -11.40 -49.98 17.85
CA ALA A 49 -12.36 -50.92 18.44
C ALA A 49 -13.38 -51.42 17.41
N TYR A 50 -13.93 -50.50 16.61
CA TYR A 50 -14.86 -50.82 15.53
C TYR A 50 -14.25 -51.75 14.46
N TRP A 51 -12.96 -51.59 14.16
CA TRP A 51 -12.27 -52.44 13.19
C TRP A 51 -11.79 -53.78 13.75
N SER A 52 -11.39 -53.81 15.02
CA SER A 52 -10.90 -55.03 15.69
C SER A 52 -11.99 -56.05 15.99
N GLU A 53 -13.27 -55.66 15.96
CA GLU A 53 -14.39 -56.57 16.24
C GLU A 53 -14.78 -57.49 15.06
N GLY A 54 -14.08 -57.43 13.92
CA GLY A 54 -14.01 -58.56 12.98
C GLY A 54 -15.33 -59.16 12.47
N LYS A 55 -16.46 -58.46 12.54
CA LYS A 55 -17.74 -58.90 11.96
C LYS A 55 -17.90 -58.33 10.56
N ASN A 56 -17.11 -58.88 9.64
CA ASN A 56 -17.53 -59.01 8.25
C ASN A 56 -18.72 -59.99 8.21
N GLU A 57 -19.67 -59.75 7.30
CA GLU A 57 -20.90 -60.54 7.07
C GLU A 57 -22.15 -60.11 7.86
N ASN A 58 -22.53 -58.84 7.72
CA ASN A 58 -23.77 -58.50 7.01
C ASN A 58 -23.95 -56.97 6.97
N PRO A 59 -24.40 -56.39 5.85
CA PRO A 59 -24.69 -54.97 5.81
C PRO A 59 -25.96 -54.75 6.64
N ILE A 60 -25.83 -54.38 7.92
CA ILE A 60 -26.98 -53.95 8.74
C ILE A 60 -27.79 -52.96 7.91
N ASP A 61 -29.05 -53.30 7.68
CA ASP A 61 -30.03 -52.45 7.04
C ASP A 61 -30.28 -51.28 8.00
N ILE A 62 -29.66 -50.14 7.72
CA ILE A 62 -29.86 -48.91 8.50
C ILE A 62 -31.23 -48.36 8.09
N GLN A 63 -32.28 -49.00 8.62
CA GLN A 63 -33.68 -48.59 8.57
C GLN A 63 -33.88 -47.23 9.30
N PRO A 64 -34.99 -46.52 9.04
CA PRO A 64 -35.12 -45.05 9.08
C PRO A 64 -35.24 -44.42 10.49
N HIS A 65 -34.64 -45.03 11.50
CA HIS A 65 -34.66 -44.53 12.89
C HIS A 65 -33.66 -43.38 13.15
N LEU A 66 -32.95 -42.95 12.11
CA LEU A 66 -32.03 -41.81 12.16
C LEU A 66 -32.63 -40.57 11.47
N GLN A 67 -33.91 -40.30 11.71
CA GLN A 67 -34.55 -39.03 11.39
C GLN A 67 -34.98 -38.35 12.69
N GLY A 68 -34.27 -37.30 13.05
CA GLY A 68 -34.55 -36.48 14.21
C GLY A 68 -33.59 -35.30 14.25
N PRO A 69 -34.03 -34.14 14.78
CA PRO A 69 -33.23 -32.90 14.79
C PRO A 69 -31.84 -33.07 15.44
N GLU A 70 -31.69 -34.03 16.36
CA GLU A 70 -30.41 -34.36 17.00
C GLU A 70 -29.36 -34.93 16.04
N ILE A 71 -29.79 -35.63 14.99
CA ILE A 71 -28.89 -36.22 13.99
C ILE A 71 -28.50 -35.17 12.96
N ASP A 72 -29.43 -34.30 12.57
CA ASP A 72 -29.13 -33.15 11.72
C ASP A 72 -28.16 -32.21 12.42
N GLU A 73 -28.31 -32.00 13.73
CA GLU A 73 -27.35 -31.23 14.53
C GLU A 73 -25.97 -31.90 14.60
N LYS A 74 -25.91 -33.22 14.83
CA LYS A 74 -24.64 -33.97 14.81
C LYS A 74 -23.97 -33.94 13.45
N LEU A 75 -24.73 -34.08 12.36
CA LEU A 75 -24.22 -33.97 10.98
C LEU A 75 -23.76 -32.55 10.67
N HIS A 76 -24.47 -31.53 11.14
CA HIS A 76 -24.05 -30.14 11.02
C HIS A 76 -22.73 -29.88 11.75
N ARG A 77 -22.60 -30.34 13.00
CA ARG A 77 -21.34 -30.24 13.77
C ARG A 77 -20.17 -30.95 13.09
N ILE A 78 -20.40 -32.13 12.50
CA ILE A 78 -19.39 -32.86 11.73
C ILE A 78 -19.02 -32.08 10.46
N SER A 79 -20.00 -31.53 9.73
CA SER A 79 -19.74 -30.68 8.55
C SER A 79 -18.90 -29.47 8.92
N THR A 80 -19.26 -28.74 9.99
CA THR A 80 -18.49 -27.60 10.48
C THR A 80 -17.06 -28.00 10.88
N ALA A 81 -16.88 -29.17 11.51
CA ALA A 81 -15.57 -29.68 11.85
C ALA A 81 -14.75 -30.04 10.60
N ILE A 82 -15.36 -30.63 9.57
CA ILE A 82 -14.72 -30.91 8.28
C ILE A 82 -14.32 -29.61 7.59
N ASP A 83 -15.22 -28.62 7.54
CA ASP A 83 -14.93 -27.29 6.95
C ASP A 83 -13.77 -26.60 7.69
N THR A 84 -13.73 -26.74 9.02
CA THR A 84 -12.62 -26.23 9.85
C THR A 84 -11.31 -26.95 9.55
N ILE A 85 -11.32 -28.28 9.44
CA ILE A 85 -10.13 -29.08 9.08
C ILE A 85 -9.66 -28.76 7.67
N GLN A 86 -10.56 -28.60 6.69
CA GLN A 86 -10.21 -28.24 5.33
C GLN A 86 -9.66 -26.81 5.23
N ALA A 87 -10.23 -25.87 5.98
CA ALA A 87 -9.69 -24.51 6.08
C ALA A 87 -8.28 -24.52 6.70
N GLU A 88 -8.05 -25.36 7.71
CA GLU A 88 -6.75 -25.52 8.36
C GLU A 88 -5.73 -26.23 7.45
N ASP A 89 -6.13 -27.27 6.71
CA ASP A 89 -5.27 -27.95 5.73
C ASP A 89 -4.91 -27.02 4.56
N GLN A 90 -5.85 -26.21 4.07
CA GLN A 90 -5.54 -25.15 3.11
C GLN A 90 -4.60 -24.09 3.69
N ARG A 91 -4.74 -23.74 4.98
CA ARG A 91 -3.85 -22.81 5.67
C ARG A 91 -2.44 -23.39 5.78
N VAL A 92 -2.31 -24.65 6.18
CA VAL A 92 -1.04 -25.38 6.31
C VAL A 92 -0.38 -25.59 4.95
N SER A 93 -1.13 -25.97 3.92
CA SER A 93 -0.64 -26.14 2.54
C SER A 93 -0.12 -24.81 1.97
N LYS A 94 -0.87 -23.71 2.11
CA LYS A 94 -0.37 -22.35 1.79
C LYS A 94 0.87 -22.00 2.61
N GLY A 95 0.90 -22.40 3.88
CA GLY A 95 2.07 -22.22 4.73
C GLY A 95 3.30 -22.98 4.24
N LEU A 96 3.13 -24.23 3.81
CA LEU A 96 4.20 -25.07 3.25
C LEU A 96 4.70 -24.56 1.90
N ASP A 97 3.83 -23.97 1.07
CA ASP A 97 4.24 -23.28 -0.16
C ASP A 97 5.08 -22.05 0.14
N VAL A 98 4.69 -21.25 1.13
CA VAL A 98 5.48 -20.10 1.60
C VAL A 98 6.80 -20.56 2.20
N VAL A 99 6.81 -21.56 3.08
CA VAL A 99 8.04 -22.13 3.65
C VAL A 99 8.95 -22.71 2.56
N SER A 100 8.41 -23.45 1.60
CA SER A 100 9.18 -24.00 0.48
C SER A 100 9.72 -22.90 -0.43
N ALA A 101 8.97 -21.83 -0.65
CA ALA A 101 9.43 -20.67 -1.41
C ALA A 101 10.46 -19.83 -0.63
N CYS A 102 10.29 -19.65 0.69
CA CYS A 102 11.30 -19.08 1.58
C CYS A 102 12.59 -19.90 1.50
N LEU A 103 12.49 -21.23 1.63
CA LEU A 103 13.62 -22.15 1.53
C LEU A 103 14.25 -22.15 0.13
N ARG A 104 13.46 -22.05 -0.96
CA ARG A 104 13.98 -21.89 -2.32
C ARG A 104 14.68 -20.55 -2.52
N SER A 105 14.12 -19.45 -2.01
CA SER A 105 14.73 -18.12 -2.05
C SER A 105 16.00 -18.05 -1.20
N TYR A 106 16.02 -18.76 -0.07
CA TYR A 106 17.20 -18.94 0.79
C TYR A 106 18.25 -19.87 0.14
N ASN A 107 17.81 -20.84 -0.67
CA ASN A 107 18.66 -21.76 -1.42
C ASN A 107 19.07 -21.26 -2.80
N ASN A 108 18.59 -20.08 -3.25
CA ASN A 108 19.17 -19.35 -4.36
C ASN A 108 20.55 -18.80 -3.93
N ARG A 109 21.52 -19.71 -3.82
CA ARG A 109 22.95 -19.49 -3.56
C ARG A 109 23.67 -18.80 -4.74
N GLY A 110 22.91 -18.22 -5.67
CA GLY A 110 23.46 -17.26 -6.63
C GLY A 110 23.95 -16.04 -5.87
N THR A 111 25.01 -15.40 -6.36
CA THR A 111 25.59 -14.19 -5.80
C THR A 111 24.49 -13.23 -5.35
N PRO A 112 24.46 -12.79 -4.08
CA PRO A 112 23.52 -11.77 -3.63
C PRO A 112 23.55 -10.61 -4.62
N ARG A 113 22.46 -10.40 -5.35
CA ARG A 113 22.35 -9.23 -6.22
C ARG A 113 21.99 -8.06 -5.33
N THR A 114 22.96 -7.17 -5.17
CA THR A 114 22.75 -5.86 -4.59
C THR A 114 21.67 -5.15 -5.40
N LEU A 115 20.61 -4.70 -4.73
CA LEU A 115 19.63 -3.82 -5.37
C LEU A 115 20.34 -2.53 -5.78
N ILE A 116 20.31 -2.22 -7.08
CA ILE A 116 20.95 -1.02 -7.61
C ILE A 116 20.16 0.20 -7.11
N PRO A 117 20.82 1.18 -6.47
CA PRO A 117 20.17 2.43 -6.12
C PRO A 117 19.62 3.15 -7.35
N ASP A 118 18.40 3.64 -7.22
CA ASP A 118 17.63 4.34 -8.25
C ASP A 118 18.38 5.45 -8.98
N TYR A 119 19.19 6.21 -8.26
CA TYR A 119 19.96 7.32 -8.83
C TYR A 119 21.13 6.87 -9.72
N GLU A 120 21.48 5.58 -9.71
CA GLU A 120 22.46 4.98 -10.62
C GLU A 120 21.84 4.50 -11.92
N ASP A 121 20.52 4.36 -11.98
CA ASP A 121 19.81 4.02 -13.20
C ASP A 121 20.06 5.10 -14.25
N THR A 122 20.35 4.68 -15.47
CA THR A 122 20.51 5.54 -16.64
C THR A 122 19.19 5.96 -17.26
N LEU A 123 18.06 5.44 -16.76
CA LEU A 123 16.72 5.60 -17.30
C LEU A 123 16.62 5.13 -18.75
N ASP A 124 17.34 4.05 -19.11
CA ASP A 124 17.25 3.46 -20.45
C ASP A 124 15.82 2.93 -20.73
N ARG A 125 15.06 2.60 -19.67
CA ARG A 125 13.69 2.09 -19.75
C ARG A 125 12.82 2.68 -18.66
N ILE A 126 11.54 2.82 -18.97
CA ILE A 126 10.51 3.13 -17.98
C ILE A 126 9.22 2.39 -18.32
N VAL A 127 8.55 1.89 -17.30
CA VAL A 127 7.30 1.15 -17.38
C VAL A 127 6.21 2.00 -16.73
N LEU A 128 5.12 2.19 -17.46
CA LEU A 128 3.95 2.95 -17.05
C LEU A 128 2.69 2.10 -17.20
N SER A 129 1.67 2.41 -16.39
CA SER A 129 0.32 1.87 -16.54
C SER A 129 -0.68 3.01 -16.71
N CYS A 130 -1.37 3.06 -17.85
CA CYS A 130 -2.29 4.13 -18.18
C CYS A 130 -3.74 3.61 -18.26
N LEU A 131 -4.50 3.73 -17.17
CA LEU A 131 -5.92 3.33 -17.12
C LEU A 131 -6.91 4.46 -17.48
N GLY A 132 -6.43 5.58 -18.05
CA GLY A 132 -7.24 6.75 -18.36
C GLY A 132 -7.49 7.65 -17.14
N ASN A 133 -8.60 8.40 -17.16
CA ASN A 133 -8.99 9.24 -16.03
C ASN A 133 -9.58 8.38 -14.91
N PHE A 134 -9.00 8.45 -13.71
CA PHE A 134 -9.46 7.69 -12.56
C PHE A 134 -10.00 8.65 -11.49
N LYS A 135 -11.27 8.47 -11.11
CA LYS A 135 -11.96 9.32 -10.12
C LYS A 135 -11.90 10.83 -10.40
N GLY A 136 -11.86 11.22 -11.68
CA GLY A 136 -11.78 12.61 -12.10
C GLY A 136 -10.37 13.21 -12.13
N ALA A 137 -9.34 12.46 -11.72
CA ALA A 137 -7.95 12.87 -11.84
C ALA A 137 -7.39 12.56 -13.24
N ASP A 138 -6.63 13.50 -13.81
CA ASP A 138 -5.98 13.36 -15.11
C ASP A 138 -4.57 12.77 -14.98
N VAL A 139 -4.50 11.50 -14.54
CA VAL A 139 -3.25 10.74 -14.47
C VAL A 139 -2.62 10.58 -15.85
N THR A 140 -3.44 10.54 -16.90
CA THR A 140 -2.98 10.43 -18.28
C THR A 140 -2.19 11.67 -18.70
N ALA A 141 -2.67 12.87 -18.40
CA ALA A 141 -1.92 14.11 -18.65
C ALA A 141 -0.60 14.16 -17.88
N THR A 142 -0.60 13.69 -16.63
CA THR A 142 0.63 13.57 -15.82
C THR A 142 1.66 12.65 -16.49
N GLN A 143 1.23 11.47 -16.95
CA GLN A 143 2.11 10.53 -17.66
C GLN A 143 2.59 11.09 -19.01
N ARG A 144 1.76 11.81 -19.75
CA ARG A 144 2.20 12.49 -20.99
C ARG A 144 3.22 13.58 -20.71
N GLU A 145 3.05 14.36 -19.65
CA GLU A 145 4.02 15.37 -19.24
C GLU A 145 5.35 14.72 -18.86
N LEU A 146 5.31 13.63 -18.08
CA LEU A 146 6.50 12.84 -17.77
C LEU A 146 7.19 12.38 -19.06
N ILE A 147 6.48 11.71 -19.97
CA ILE A 147 7.02 11.20 -21.23
C ILE A 147 7.69 12.32 -22.06
N ASN A 148 7.04 13.49 -22.14
CA ASN A 148 7.59 14.63 -22.87
C ASN A 148 8.82 15.26 -22.22
N ASN A 149 9.21 14.83 -21.02
CA ASN A 149 10.40 15.30 -20.31
C ASN A 149 11.44 14.17 -20.09
N LEU A 150 11.18 12.96 -20.60
CA LEU A 150 12.16 11.87 -20.58
C LEU A 150 13.28 12.11 -21.60
N PRO A 151 14.52 11.66 -21.34
CA PRO A 151 15.59 11.67 -22.34
C PRO A 151 15.20 10.91 -23.62
N GLU A 152 15.69 11.34 -24.80
CA GLU A 152 15.33 10.75 -26.10
C GLU A 152 15.67 9.25 -26.19
N TYR A 153 16.71 8.81 -25.47
CA TYR A 153 17.13 7.41 -25.43
C TYR A 153 16.23 6.49 -24.58
N THR A 154 15.26 7.05 -23.85
CA THR A 154 14.42 6.29 -22.93
C THR A 154 13.40 5.45 -23.70
N GLN A 155 13.44 4.13 -23.52
CA GLN A 155 12.40 3.22 -24.04
C GLN A 155 11.20 3.22 -23.10
N ILE A 156 10.03 3.54 -23.63
CA ILE A 156 8.81 3.63 -22.82
C ILE A 156 7.98 2.38 -23.05
N TYR A 157 7.60 1.72 -21.97
CA TYR A 157 6.71 0.57 -22.00
C TYR A 157 5.42 0.90 -21.28
N VAL A 158 4.30 0.77 -21.98
CA VAL A 158 2.99 1.09 -21.43
C VAL A 158 2.12 -0.17 -21.39
N GLY A 159 1.74 -0.58 -20.19
CA GLY A 159 0.77 -1.65 -19.98
C GLY A 159 -0.65 -1.10 -19.99
N THR A 160 -1.28 -0.99 -21.16
CA THR A 160 -2.72 -0.65 -21.36
C THR A 160 -3.08 -0.48 -22.85
N PHE A 161 -4.28 0.04 -23.13
CA PHE A 161 -4.79 0.49 -24.41
C PHE A 161 -3.89 1.58 -25.06
N PRO A 162 -3.34 1.31 -26.27
CA PRO A 162 -2.44 2.23 -26.97
C PRO A 162 -3.01 3.63 -27.23
N PHE A 163 -4.33 3.75 -27.41
CA PHE A 163 -4.97 4.99 -27.86
C PHE A 163 -4.96 6.12 -26.81
N LEU A 164 -4.78 5.81 -25.52
CA LEU A 164 -4.82 6.82 -24.45
C LEU A 164 -3.59 7.74 -24.45
N LEU A 165 -2.50 7.27 -25.05
CA LEU A 165 -1.26 8.00 -25.21
C LEU A 165 -0.88 8.15 -26.69
N ASP A 166 -1.85 8.05 -27.60
CA ASP A 166 -1.56 8.21 -29.03
C ASP A 166 -1.09 9.64 -29.32
N GLY A 167 0.07 9.77 -29.95
CA GLY A 167 0.71 11.07 -30.21
C GLY A 167 2.19 10.98 -30.55
N LYS A 168 2.69 11.97 -31.29
CA LYS A 168 4.14 12.20 -31.43
C LYS A 168 4.63 12.87 -30.15
N TYR A 169 5.39 12.15 -29.35
CA TYR A 169 6.09 12.73 -28.20
C TYR A 169 7.22 13.63 -28.66
N LYS A 170 7.48 14.71 -27.92
CA LYS A 170 8.45 15.74 -28.34
C LYS A 170 9.87 15.21 -28.50
N ASN A 171 10.21 14.14 -27.79
CA ASN A 171 11.61 13.73 -27.57
C ASN A 171 12.00 12.51 -28.42
N GLY A 172 11.19 12.12 -29.42
CA GLY A 172 11.50 10.96 -30.27
C GLY A 172 11.47 9.60 -29.55
N ALA A 173 11.13 9.55 -28.26
CA ALA A 173 11.06 8.33 -27.47
C ALA A 173 10.10 7.31 -28.11
N GLU A 174 10.57 6.06 -28.27
CA GLU A 174 9.78 4.97 -28.82
C GLU A 174 8.90 4.37 -27.72
N ALA A 175 7.59 4.63 -27.78
CA ALA A 175 6.62 3.99 -26.90
C ALA A 175 6.20 2.63 -27.46
N ARG A 176 6.44 1.58 -26.68
CA ARG A 176 5.99 0.21 -26.95
C ARG A 176 4.77 -0.09 -26.11
N PHE A 177 3.67 -0.41 -26.77
CA PHE A 177 2.41 -0.71 -26.13
C PHE A 177 2.20 -2.21 -26.00
N HIS A 178 1.80 -2.65 -24.80
CA HIS A 178 1.41 -4.02 -24.55
C HIS A 178 -0.10 -4.13 -24.34
N SER A 179 -0.80 -4.75 -25.30
CA SER A 179 -2.25 -4.94 -25.27
C SER A 179 -2.69 -6.21 -24.50
N GLY A 180 -1.77 -6.91 -23.84
CA GLY A 180 -1.99 -8.27 -23.34
C GLY A 180 -2.59 -8.42 -21.93
N GLY A 181 -2.90 -7.34 -21.22
CA GLY A 181 -3.52 -7.46 -19.89
C GLY A 181 -3.98 -6.12 -19.32
N SER A 182 -5.11 -6.11 -18.63
CA SER A 182 -5.54 -4.96 -17.83
C SER A 182 -4.52 -4.77 -16.72
N ALA A 183 -3.70 -3.71 -16.80
CA ALA A 183 -2.92 -3.32 -15.65
C ALA A 183 -3.91 -2.98 -14.51
N PRO A 184 -3.66 -3.48 -13.29
CA PRO A 184 -4.64 -3.41 -12.20
C PRO A 184 -4.72 -2.02 -11.57
N THR A 185 -3.70 -1.19 -11.76
CA THR A 185 -3.58 0.15 -11.19
C THR A 185 -2.54 0.95 -11.97
N HIS A 186 -2.52 2.27 -11.74
CA HIS A 186 -1.50 3.20 -12.26
C HIS A 186 -0.19 3.16 -11.47
N TRP A 187 -0.21 2.61 -10.25
CA TRP A 187 0.90 2.63 -9.30
C TRP A 187 1.92 1.54 -9.61
N MET A 188 2.68 1.68 -10.70
CA MET A 188 3.61 0.66 -11.16
C MET A 188 4.73 0.37 -10.15
N GLN A 189 5.12 1.36 -9.35
CA GLN A 189 6.18 1.20 -8.35
C GLN A 189 5.82 0.15 -7.28
N ASP A 190 4.54 -0.01 -6.95
CA ASP A 190 4.10 -0.89 -5.87
C ASP A 190 4.25 -2.39 -6.17
N PHE A 191 4.49 -2.77 -7.44
CA PHE A 191 4.42 -4.16 -7.88
C PHE A 191 5.77 -4.81 -8.13
N ALA A 192 6.84 -4.04 -8.30
CA ALA A 192 8.17 -4.60 -8.47
C ALA A 192 9.25 -3.59 -8.13
N GLU A 193 10.34 -4.15 -7.60
CA GLU A 193 11.63 -3.45 -7.48
C GLU A 193 12.66 -4.16 -8.34
N GLY A 194 13.79 -3.52 -8.56
CA GLY A 194 14.93 -4.11 -9.25
C GLY A 194 15.31 -3.38 -10.53
N ASP A 195 16.20 -3.99 -11.29
CA ASP A 195 16.83 -3.36 -12.45
C ASP A 195 16.24 -3.85 -13.78
N SER A 196 16.88 -3.45 -14.88
CA SER A 196 16.50 -3.83 -16.24
C SER A 196 16.63 -5.34 -16.55
N GLN A 197 17.29 -6.12 -15.69
CA GLN A 197 17.54 -7.54 -15.86
C GLN A 197 16.81 -8.41 -14.83
N THR A 198 16.65 -7.93 -13.60
CA THR A 198 16.06 -8.67 -12.50
C THR A 198 14.96 -7.86 -11.83
N LYS A 199 13.75 -8.43 -11.80
CA LYS A 199 12.66 -7.91 -10.99
C LYS A 199 12.45 -8.74 -9.75
N VAL A 200 12.38 -8.05 -8.62
CA VAL A 200 12.08 -8.59 -7.32
C VAL A 200 10.60 -8.38 -7.07
N ILE A 201 9.91 -9.44 -6.67
CA ILE A 201 8.46 -9.40 -6.46
C ILE A 201 8.12 -10.08 -5.11
N PRO A 202 7.23 -9.51 -4.28
CA PRO A 202 6.83 -10.13 -3.03
C PRO A 202 6.08 -11.45 -3.26
N LEU A 203 6.48 -12.53 -2.58
CA LEU A 203 5.80 -13.82 -2.65
C LEU A 203 4.34 -13.75 -2.16
N ALA A 204 4.09 -12.96 -1.11
CA ALA A 204 2.77 -12.87 -0.47
C ALA A 204 1.70 -12.26 -1.39
N MET A 205 2.08 -11.56 -2.46
CA MET A 205 1.12 -11.02 -3.43
C MET A 205 0.30 -12.11 -4.13
N ARG A 206 0.79 -13.36 -4.19
CA ARG A 206 -0.01 -14.51 -4.69
C ARG A 206 -1.20 -14.88 -3.81
N THR A 207 -1.20 -14.49 -2.53
CA THR A 207 -2.16 -15.01 -1.53
C THR A 207 -3.26 -14.03 -1.11
N GLN A 208 -3.15 -12.76 -1.49
CA GLN A 208 -4.14 -11.73 -1.16
C GLN A 208 -5.04 -11.37 -2.37
N SER A 209 -6.07 -10.56 -2.16
CA SER A 209 -6.90 -9.97 -3.24
C SER A 209 -6.08 -9.22 -4.32
N LYS A 210 -4.80 -8.89 -4.03
CA LYS A 210 -3.79 -8.43 -4.98
C LYS A 210 -3.23 -9.53 -5.93
N ALA A 211 -3.73 -10.77 -5.89
CA ALA A 211 -3.21 -11.84 -6.76
C ALA A 211 -3.50 -11.61 -8.25
N ILE A 212 -4.66 -11.03 -8.58
CA ILE A 212 -5.03 -10.68 -9.97
C ILE A 212 -4.08 -9.58 -10.48
N SER A 213 -3.80 -8.59 -9.64
CA SER A 213 -2.89 -7.50 -9.98
C SER A 213 -1.45 -7.96 -10.14
N HIS A 214 -1.01 -8.89 -9.29
CA HIS A 214 0.30 -9.50 -9.34
C HIS A 214 0.53 -10.36 -10.59
N ASN A 215 -0.44 -11.19 -11.00
CA ASN A 215 -0.32 -11.96 -12.24
C ASN A 215 -0.25 -11.05 -13.48
N GLY A 216 -0.99 -9.93 -13.48
CA GLY A 216 -0.90 -8.91 -14.51
C GLY A 216 0.49 -8.27 -14.57
N ALA A 217 1.06 -7.91 -13.41
CA ALA A 217 2.41 -7.37 -13.31
C ALA A 217 3.48 -8.38 -13.77
N ILE A 218 3.42 -9.65 -13.34
CA ILE A 218 4.33 -10.71 -13.79
C ILE A 218 4.25 -10.89 -15.31
N SER A 219 3.04 -10.93 -15.87
CA SER A 219 2.85 -11.04 -17.33
C SER A 219 3.49 -9.86 -18.05
N LEU A 220 3.31 -8.64 -17.53
CA LEU A 220 3.95 -7.44 -18.06
C LEU A 220 5.48 -7.56 -17.97
N PHE A 221 6.06 -7.86 -16.81
CA PHE A 221 7.52 -7.98 -16.66
C PHE A 221 8.13 -9.10 -17.51
N THR A 222 7.42 -10.22 -17.67
CA THR A 222 7.83 -11.29 -18.58
C THR A 222 7.88 -10.78 -20.02
N TYR A 223 6.88 -9.99 -20.44
CA TYR A 223 6.86 -9.36 -21.75
C TYR A 223 7.99 -8.33 -21.93
N LEU A 224 8.36 -7.61 -20.87
CA LEU A 224 9.46 -6.64 -20.87
C LEU A 224 10.85 -7.28 -21.02
N CYS A 225 10.92 -8.60 -21.23
CA CYS A 225 12.14 -9.38 -21.36
C CYS A 225 13.07 -9.22 -20.15
N VAL A 226 12.50 -9.07 -18.95
CA VAL A 226 13.26 -9.19 -17.71
C VAL A 226 13.87 -10.60 -17.71
N LYS A 227 15.19 -10.67 -17.58
CA LYS A 227 15.92 -11.95 -17.65
C LYS A 227 15.55 -12.87 -16.49
N GLU A 228 15.24 -12.29 -15.33
CA GLU A 228 14.99 -13.01 -14.10
C GLU A 228 13.90 -12.34 -13.25
N ILE A 229 12.88 -13.10 -12.86
CA ILE A 229 11.92 -12.68 -11.82
C ILE A 229 12.27 -13.44 -10.54
N ARG A 230 12.58 -12.71 -9.48
CA ARG A 230 12.91 -13.26 -8.17
C ARG A 230 11.77 -12.99 -7.19
N GLU A 231 11.17 -14.08 -6.70
CA GLU A 231 10.20 -14.00 -5.62
C GLU A 231 10.92 -13.97 -4.27
N ILE A 232 10.54 -13.04 -3.41
CA ILE A 232 11.16 -12.85 -2.09
C ILE A 232 10.14 -13.03 -0.96
N PRO A 233 10.56 -13.59 0.20
CA PRO A 233 9.65 -13.96 1.28
C PRO A 233 9.25 -12.77 2.16
N ILE A 234 9.34 -11.56 1.63
CA ILE A 234 8.89 -10.35 2.32
C ILE A 234 7.81 -9.67 1.52
N VAL A 235 6.84 -9.12 2.23
CA VAL A 235 5.83 -8.21 1.69
C VAL A 235 6.38 -6.81 1.75
N TYR A 236 6.35 -6.11 0.63
CA TYR A 236 6.68 -4.70 0.54
C TYR A 236 5.87 -4.07 -0.60
N ASP A 237 5.72 -2.75 -0.52
CA ASP A 237 5.27 -1.91 -1.62
C ASP A 237 6.50 -1.07 -2.03
N GLY A 238 6.76 -0.94 -3.34
CA GLY A 238 8.04 -0.39 -3.83
C GLY A 238 8.34 1.02 -3.35
N GLY A 239 7.32 1.90 -3.28
CA GLY A 239 7.47 3.25 -2.72
C GLY A 239 7.90 3.30 -1.25
N ASN A 240 7.93 2.16 -0.55
CA ASN A 240 8.23 2.08 0.87
C ASN A 240 9.55 1.35 1.18
N ILE A 241 10.37 1.12 0.16
CA ILE A 241 11.72 0.55 0.29
C ILE A 241 12.68 1.22 -0.68
N PHE A 242 13.90 1.52 -0.23
CA PHE A 242 14.94 2.08 -1.08
C PHE A 242 16.27 1.38 -0.86
N SER A 243 17.04 1.22 -1.93
CA SER A 243 18.49 0.95 -1.86
C SER A 243 19.26 2.24 -2.06
N ALA A 244 20.26 2.50 -1.21
CA ALA A 244 21.14 3.64 -1.33
C ALA A 244 22.54 3.29 -0.81
N ARG A 245 23.56 4.02 -1.26
CA ARG A 245 24.89 3.94 -0.65
C ARG A 245 25.11 5.11 0.28
N ASN A 246 25.65 4.88 1.47
CA ASN A 246 26.01 5.97 2.39
C ASN A 246 27.32 6.67 1.95
N ARG A 247 27.81 7.66 2.72
CA ARG A 247 29.09 8.34 2.41
C ARG A 247 30.31 7.41 2.41
N SER A 248 30.24 6.28 3.11
CA SER A 248 31.26 5.23 3.12
C SER A 248 31.13 4.23 1.96
N LYS A 249 30.20 4.45 1.03
CA LYS A 249 29.86 3.57 -0.10
C LYS A 249 29.29 2.21 0.30
N GLU A 250 28.81 2.07 1.53
CA GLU A 250 28.15 0.87 2.00
C GLU A 250 26.70 0.84 1.50
N ASN A 251 26.24 -0.31 1.00
CA ASN A 251 24.85 -0.49 0.58
C ASN A 251 23.94 -0.56 1.81
N VAL A 252 22.98 0.35 1.87
CA VAL A 252 21.98 0.46 2.92
C VAL A 252 20.61 0.31 2.29
N VAL A 253 19.77 -0.53 2.89
CA VAL A 253 18.35 -0.61 2.54
C VAL A 253 17.55 0.17 3.57
N ILE A 254 16.75 1.11 3.11
CA ILE A 254 15.91 1.98 3.92
C ILE A 254 14.48 1.49 3.75
N VAL A 255 13.80 1.18 4.84
CA VAL A 255 12.43 0.64 4.84
C VAL A 255 11.54 1.54 5.68
N GLY A 256 10.31 1.76 5.20
CA GLY A 256 9.30 2.49 5.94
C GLY A 256 8.39 1.60 6.76
N GLU A 257 7.12 1.96 6.76
CA GLU A 257 6.07 1.71 7.75
C GLU A 257 6.14 0.39 8.56
N ASN A 258 5.70 0.50 9.82
CA ASN A 258 5.27 -0.64 10.65
C ASN A 258 4.29 -1.60 9.97
N SER A 259 3.52 -1.18 8.95
CA SER A 259 2.59 -2.08 8.25
C SER A 259 3.34 -3.17 7.51
N LEU A 260 4.51 -2.88 6.93
CA LEU A 260 5.37 -3.86 6.30
C LEU A 260 5.90 -4.84 7.35
N PHE A 261 6.46 -4.32 8.45
CA PHE A 261 6.92 -5.18 9.53
C PHE A 261 5.78 -6.02 10.11
N ALA A 262 4.62 -5.44 10.40
CA ALA A 262 3.48 -6.14 10.97
C ALA A 262 2.89 -7.19 10.02
N THR A 263 2.86 -6.90 8.71
CA THR A 263 2.39 -7.85 7.68
C THR A 263 3.36 -9.01 7.56
N ASN A 264 4.67 -8.73 7.49
CA ASN A 264 5.71 -9.75 7.48
C ASN A 264 5.67 -10.57 8.77
N LYS A 265 5.61 -9.92 9.94
CA LYS A 265 5.50 -10.57 11.23
C LYS A 265 4.31 -11.53 11.28
N ARG A 266 3.11 -11.09 10.90
CA ARG A 266 1.92 -11.97 10.83
C ARG A 266 2.13 -13.14 9.88
N LEU A 267 2.74 -12.89 8.72
CA LEU A 267 3.06 -13.94 7.75
C LEU A 267 4.00 -14.98 8.37
N PHE A 268 5.14 -14.58 8.91
CA PHE A 268 6.12 -15.48 9.52
C PHE A 268 5.57 -16.18 10.78
N GLU A 269 4.84 -15.48 11.64
CA GLU A 269 4.20 -16.06 12.83
C GLU A 269 3.10 -17.06 12.46
N SER A 270 2.39 -16.86 11.35
CA SER A 270 1.41 -17.83 10.84
C SER A 270 2.04 -19.14 10.40
N LEU A 271 3.34 -19.14 10.11
CA LEU A 271 4.14 -20.30 9.76
C LEU A 271 4.86 -20.91 10.98
N GLY A 272 4.63 -20.37 12.18
CA GLY A 272 5.26 -20.85 13.41
C GLY A 272 6.66 -20.27 13.70
N PHE A 273 7.13 -19.30 12.91
CA PHE A 273 8.40 -18.62 13.20
C PHE A 273 8.18 -17.47 14.19
N ARG A 274 9.18 -17.24 15.04
CA ARG A 274 9.28 -15.95 15.75
C ARG A 274 9.84 -14.92 14.77
N TYR A 275 9.33 -13.70 14.85
CA TYR A 275 9.75 -12.62 13.94
C TYR A 275 9.96 -11.31 14.69
N SER A 276 11.21 -11.09 15.07
CA SER A 276 11.73 -9.89 15.72
C SER A 276 12.15 -8.82 14.71
N VAL A 277 12.42 -7.60 15.20
CA VAL A 277 12.91 -6.51 14.37
C VAL A 277 14.29 -6.82 13.79
N ASP A 278 15.16 -7.49 14.54
CA ASP A 278 16.50 -7.85 14.07
C ASP A 278 16.45 -8.95 13.00
N GLU A 279 15.58 -9.96 13.17
CA GLU A 279 15.32 -10.97 12.14
C GLU A 279 14.75 -10.33 10.86
N TYR A 280 13.84 -9.35 10.98
CA TYR A 280 13.34 -8.62 9.83
C TYR A 280 14.45 -7.87 9.09
N LYS A 281 15.31 -7.13 9.81
CA LYS A 281 16.47 -6.44 9.22
C LYS A 281 17.42 -7.41 8.54
N GLU A 282 17.71 -8.56 9.15
CA GLU A 282 18.57 -9.58 8.56
C GLU A 282 17.98 -10.14 7.26
N VAL A 283 16.68 -10.45 7.24
CA VAL A 283 15.98 -10.94 6.04
C VAL A 283 16.03 -9.88 4.94
N VAL A 284 15.70 -8.63 5.24
CA VAL A 284 15.74 -7.52 4.26
C VAL A 284 17.16 -7.32 3.73
N SER A 285 18.16 -7.21 4.63
CA SER A 285 19.56 -7.03 4.26
C SER A 285 20.06 -8.14 3.32
N LYS A 286 19.81 -9.41 3.66
CA LYS A 286 20.20 -10.54 2.81
C LYS A 286 19.46 -10.55 1.48
N THR A 287 18.18 -10.20 1.48
CA THR A 287 17.34 -10.21 0.28
C THR A 287 17.85 -9.25 -0.78
N PHE A 288 18.27 -8.05 -0.36
CA PHE A 288 18.69 -6.96 -1.24
C PHE A 288 20.22 -6.75 -1.28
N GLY A 289 21.01 -7.63 -0.67
CA GLY A 289 22.47 -7.52 -0.65
C GLY A 289 22.99 -6.27 0.09
N ALA A 290 22.28 -5.83 1.12
CA ALA A 290 22.65 -4.67 1.92
C ALA A 290 23.55 -5.04 3.09
N SER A 291 24.48 -4.15 3.43
CA SER A 291 25.30 -4.24 4.64
C SER A 291 24.53 -3.85 5.90
N GLN A 292 23.49 -3.03 5.73
CA GLN A 292 22.66 -2.52 6.80
C GLN A 292 21.22 -2.32 6.31
N THR A 293 20.25 -2.57 7.20
CA THR A 293 18.85 -2.14 7.02
C THR A 293 18.50 -1.06 8.06
N VAL A 294 17.99 0.07 7.58
CA VAL A 294 17.46 1.18 8.39
C VAL A 294 15.93 1.15 8.28
N ILE A 295 15.25 1.00 9.42
CA ILE A 295 13.79 1.07 9.48
C ILE A 295 13.42 2.45 10.00
N LEU A 296 12.87 3.30 9.13
CA LEU A 296 12.38 4.61 9.53
C LEU A 296 11.16 4.44 10.45
N CYS A 297 11.01 5.30 11.45
CA CYS A 297 10.07 5.15 12.58
C CYS A 297 10.50 4.19 13.71
N SER A 298 11.70 3.60 13.70
CA SER A 298 12.13 2.74 14.83
C SER A 298 12.85 3.51 15.96
N GLU A 299 12.33 3.42 17.18
CA GLU A 299 12.97 3.94 18.40
C GLU A 299 13.15 2.81 19.41
N GLU A 300 14.38 2.66 19.94
CA GLU A 300 14.69 1.69 21.01
C GLU A 300 14.19 0.25 20.73
N GLY A 301 14.28 -0.19 19.47
CA GLY A 301 13.84 -1.53 19.05
C GLY A 301 12.33 -1.70 18.87
N ARG A 302 11.55 -0.61 18.95
CA ARG A 302 10.11 -0.58 18.64
C ARG A 302 9.89 0.15 17.33
N ILE A 303 9.10 -0.44 16.43
CA ILE A 303 8.71 0.19 15.18
C ILE A 303 7.42 0.98 15.43
N GLY A 304 7.53 2.31 15.41
CA GLY A 304 6.42 3.23 15.53
C GLY A 304 5.54 3.25 14.28
N ARG A 305 4.34 3.82 14.40
CA ARG A 305 3.45 4.01 13.25
C ARG A 305 3.87 5.25 12.46
N GLN A 306 4.05 5.09 11.16
CA GLN A 306 4.28 6.18 10.22
C GLN A 306 3.06 7.12 10.21
N SER A 307 3.31 8.42 9.98
CA SER A 307 2.22 9.36 9.76
C SER A 307 1.44 8.97 8.50
N SER A 308 0.11 9.05 8.52
CA SER A 308 -0.71 8.78 7.32
C SER A 308 -0.44 9.76 6.18
N PHE A 309 0.18 10.91 6.47
CA PHE A 309 0.63 11.89 5.48
C PHE A 309 1.98 11.52 4.83
N LEU A 310 2.68 10.56 5.42
CA LEU A 310 3.96 10.05 4.95
C LEU A 310 3.81 8.54 4.70
N TYR A 311 2.66 8.04 4.26
CA TYR A 311 2.34 6.60 4.32
C TYR A 311 3.40 5.70 3.65
N ASP A 312 3.96 6.13 2.51
CA ASP A 312 5.12 5.51 1.87
C ASP A 312 6.38 6.38 2.02
N LEU A 313 7.55 5.74 1.94
CA LEU A 313 8.84 6.43 2.08
C LEU A 313 9.09 7.44 0.96
N ASP A 314 8.70 7.11 -0.26
CA ASP A 314 8.87 7.94 -1.46
C ASP A 314 8.10 9.26 -1.38
N VAL A 315 7.07 9.34 -0.55
CA VAL A 315 6.37 10.59 -0.19
C VAL A 315 7.22 11.44 0.76
N ALA A 316 8.05 10.83 1.61
CA ALA A 316 8.83 11.53 2.62
C ALA A 316 10.24 11.89 2.17
N MET A 317 10.89 11.01 1.40
CA MET A 317 12.30 11.11 1.04
C MET A 317 12.64 10.42 -0.28
N MET A 318 13.81 10.76 -0.83
CA MET A 318 14.35 10.15 -2.05
C MET A 318 15.89 10.13 -2.00
N PRO A 319 16.56 8.97 -2.16
CA PRO A 319 18.00 8.91 -2.36
C PRO A 319 18.39 9.61 -3.68
N MET A 320 19.31 10.58 -3.60
CA MET A 320 19.65 11.44 -4.74
C MET A 320 21.01 11.10 -5.34
N ASN A 321 21.95 10.63 -4.52
CA ASN A 321 23.24 10.07 -4.91
C ASN A 321 23.88 9.35 -3.70
N ASP A 322 25.10 8.83 -3.87
CA ASP A 322 25.85 8.22 -2.78
C ASP A 322 26.05 9.18 -1.60
N GLY A 323 25.44 8.84 -0.47
CA GLY A 323 25.53 9.58 0.77
C GLY A 323 24.62 10.79 0.84
N LEU A 324 23.66 10.95 -0.08
CA LEU A 324 22.75 12.10 -0.10
C LEU A 324 21.30 11.67 -0.27
N ILE A 325 20.44 12.14 0.64
CA ILE A 325 19.00 11.91 0.60
C ILE A 325 18.28 13.26 0.61
N ALA A 326 17.31 13.43 -0.28
CA ALA A 326 16.32 14.49 -0.18
C ALA A 326 15.24 14.06 0.81
N LEU A 327 14.96 14.88 1.81
CA LEU A 327 13.94 14.65 2.83
C LEU A 327 13.05 15.87 2.93
N LEU A 328 11.73 15.67 2.95
CA LEU A 328 10.79 16.77 3.13
C LEU A 328 11.03 17.52 4.44
N LYS A 329 10.74 18.81 4.41
CA LYS A 329 10.69 19.71 5.55
C LYS A 329 9.46 20.58 5.42
N VAL A 330 8.54 20.49 6.37
CA VAL A 330 7.36 21.37 6.38
C VAL A 330 7.85 22.78 6.73
N ASP A 331 7.74 23.70 5.78
CA ASP A 331 8.04 25.11 6.00
C ASP A 331 6.95 25.74 6.86
N GLU A 332 7.38 26.59 7.79
CA GLU A 332 6.54 27.46 8.61
C GLU A 332 5.32 26.75 9.21
N PRO A 333 5.46 26.05 10.36
CA PRO A 333 4.29 25.59 11.08
C PRO A 333 3.34 26.78 11.30
N PRO A 334 2.02 26.61 11.14
CA PRO A 334 1.07 27.68 11.39
C PRO A 334 1.31 28.21 12.79
N GLU A 335 1.01 29.49 12.97
CA GLU A 335 1.07 30.10 14.30
C GLU A 335 0.34 29.18 15.29
N LYS A 336 0.96 28.98 16.46
CA LYS A 336 0.36 28.14 17.49
C LYS A 336 -1.06 28.68 17.75
N PRO A 337 -2.09 27.85 17.57
CA PRO A 337 -3.47 28.27 17.77
C PRO A 337 -3.66 28.86 19.16
N LYS A 338 -4.58 29.81 19.28
CA LYS A 338 -4.87 30.47 20.56
C LYS A 338 -5.52 29.51 21.55
N TYR A 339 -6.29 28.56 21.04
CA TYR A 339 -7.08 27.63 21.83
C TYR A 339 -6.51 26.21 21.72
N SER A 340 -6.73 25.41 22.75
CA SER A 340 -6.55 23.96 22.66
C SER A 340 -7.62 23.32 21.77
N ASN A 341 -7.39 22.07 21.36
CA ASN A 341 -8.34 21.31 20.54
C ASN A 341 -9.69 21.12 21.27
N GLU A 342 -9.63 20.86 22.59
CA GLU A 342 -10.81 20.73 23.43
C GLU A 342 -11.61 22.04 23.51
N GLU A 343 -10.94 23.18 23.71
CA GLU A 343 -11.57 24.49 23.75
C GLU A 343 -12.18 24.88 22.40
N ALA A 344 -11.42 24.76 21.31
CA ALA A 344 -11.91 25.09 19.96
C ALA A 344 -13.11 24.20 19.56
N SER A 345 -13.04 22.90 19.84
CA SER A 345 -14.13 21.95 19.56
C SER A 345 -15.38 22.29 20.37
N LYS A 346 -15.24 22.58 21.67
CA LYS A 346 -16.35 22.98 22.52
C LYS A 346 -17.04 24.25 22.00
N MET A 347 -16.26 25.27 21.62
CA MET A 347 -16.81 26.54 21.12
C MET A 347 -17.48 26.37 19.75
N TRP A 348 -16.96 25.47 18.90
CA TRP A 348 -17.62 25.10 17.65
C TRP A 348 -18.95 24.38 17.90
N GLU A 349 -19.00 23.43 18.82
CA GLU A 349 -20.22 22.70 19.18
C GLU A 349 -21.30 23.62 19.78
N GLU A 350 -20.92 24.53 20.68
CA GLU A 350 -21.82 25.54 21.25
C GLU A 350 -22.36 26.47 20.15
N SER A 351 -21.50 26.94 19.24
CA SER A 351 -21.90 27.80 18.12
C SER A 351 -22.81 27.08 17.14
N ARG A 352 -22.50 25.82 16.83
CA ARG A 352 -23.31 24.94 15.99
C ARG A 352 -24.69 24.71 16.61
N ALA A 353 -24.74 24.37 17.90
CA ALA A 353 -25.99 24.16 18.62
C ALA A 353 -26.86 25.43 18.62
N SER A 354 -26.26 26.60 18.87
CA SER A 354 -26.94 27.89 18.81
C SER A 354 -27.53 28.17 17.43
N TYR A 355 -26.74 28.03 16.37
CA TYR A 355 -27.17 28.21 14.98
C TYR A 355 -28.35 27.31 14.61
N PHE A 356 -28.23 25.99 14.86
CA PHE A 356 -29.30 25.04 14.49
C PHE A 356 -30.55 25.18 15.34
N ASN A 357 -30.43 25.51 16.64
CA ASN A 357 -31.59 25.81 17.47
C ASN A 357 -32.34 27.04 16.94
N LYS A 358 -31.60 28.09 16.56
CA LYS A 358 -32.20 29.31 16.01
C LYS A 358 -32.87 29.05 14.67
N LEU A 359 -32.20 28.30 13.79
CA LEU A 359 -32.75 27.88 12.50
C LEU A 359 -34.06 27.11 12.68
N ARG A 360 -34.10 26.16 13.62
CA ARG A 360 -35.31 25.40 13.96
C ARG A 360 -36.45 26.31 14.43
N THR A 361 -36.19 27.22 15.37
CA THR A 361 -37.20 28.17 15.85
C THR A 361 -37.76 29.02 14.71
N PHE A 362 -36.92 29.41 13.73
CA PHE A 362 -37.39 30.13 12.56
C PHE A 362 -38.19 29.26 11.60
N THR A 363 -37.80 28.00 11.39
CA THR A 363 -38.60 27.05 10.62
C THR A 363 -39.97 26.82 11.26
N GLU A 364 -40.04 26.72 12.59
CA GLU A 364 -41.31 26.61 13.33
C GLU A 364 -42.17 27.88 13.19
N LYS A 365 -41.55 29.06 13.24
CA LYS A 365 -42.24 30.36 13.16
C LYS A 365 -42.73 30.72 11.75
N TYR A 366 -41.93 30.43 10.72
CA TYR A 366 -42.20 30.83 9.33
C TYR A 366 -42.68 29.69 8.43
N GLY A 367 -42.78 28.47 8.98
CA GLY A 367 -43.12 27.25 8.26
C GLY A 367 -41.93 26.62 7.53
N ASN A 368 -42.10 25.39 7.04
CA ASN A 368 -41.09 24.63 6.31
C ASN A 368 -40.71 25.20 4.92
N LEU A 369 -41.26 26.36 4.53
CA LEU A 369 -40.85 27.04 3.31
C LEU A 369 -39.40 27.49 3.49
N ILE A 370 -38.54 27.10 2.55
CA ILE A 370 -37.13 27.52 2.44
C ILE A 370 -37.02 28.96 2.93
N ILE A 371 -36.31 29.17 4.05
CA ILE A 371 -36.12 30.49 4.64
C ILE A 371 -35.43 31.36 3.59
N LYS A 372 -36.22 32.14 2.86
CA LYS A 372 -35.72 33.14 1.93
C LYS A 372 -35.51 34.42 2.71
N PRO A 373 -34.41 35.16 2.45
CA PRO A 373 -34.17 36.45 3.11
C PRO A 373 -35.36 37.41 3.02
N SER A 374 -36.14 37.34 1.93
CA SER A 374 -37.33 38.17 1.70
C SER A 374 -38.50 37.92 2.67
N ASN A 375 -38.51 36.78 3.36
CA ASN A 375 -39.64 36.34 4.19
C ASN A 375 -39.37 36.47 5.70
N MET A 376 -38.18 36.94 6.08
CA MET A 376 -37.73 37.06 7.46
C MET A 376 -37.54 38.54 7.83
N PRO A 377 -37.95 38.98 9.04
CA PRO A 377 -37.60 40.31 9.54
C PRO A 377 -36.09 40.55 9.46
N ASN A 378 -35.68 41.76 9.08
CA ASN A 378 -34.28 42.08 8.85
C ASN A 378 -33.38 41.78 10.09
N GLU A 379 -33.87 42.04 11.30
CA GLU A 379 -33.14 41.77 12.54
C GLU A 379 -32.87 40.26 12.75
N GLU A 380 -33.85 39.42 12.44
CA GLU A 380 -33.73 37.97 12.56
C GLU A 380 -32.78 37.40 11.51
N TRP A 381 -32.83 37.95 10.30
CA TRP A 381 -31.89 37.62 9.24
C TRP A 381 -30.46 38.01 9.61
N GLN A 382 -30.24 39.21 10.15
CA GLN A 382 -28.93 39.67 10.62
C GLN A 382 -28.39 38.79 11.75
N MET A 383 -29.24 38.34 12.67
CA MET A 383 -28.85 37.39 13.71
C MET A 383 -28.43 36.03 13.14
N LEU A 384 -29.14 35.48 12.15
CA LEU A 384 -28.70 34.25 11.48
C LEU A 384 -27.34 34.42 10.82
N GLN A 385 -27.13 35.53 10.13
CA GLN A 385 -25.85 35.83 9.49
C GLN A 385 -24.71 35.93 10.52
N SER A 386 -24.98 36.52 11.69
CA SER A 386 -24.02 36.58 12.79
C SER A 386 -23.67 35.18 13.32
N LEU A 387 -24.68 34.33 13.55
CA LEU A 387 -24.46 32.95 14.03
C LEU A 387 -23.73 32.09 12.98
N GLU A 388 -24.05 32.27 11.70
CA GLU A 388 -23.34 31.60 10.60
C GLU A 388 -21.88 32.06 10.52
N ALA A 389 -21.63 33.35 10.71
CA ALA A 389 -20.28 33.90 10.75
C ALA A 389 -19.47 33.34 11.94
N ASP A 390 -20.09 33.23 13.12
CA ASP A 390 -19.48 32.60 14.30
C ASP A 390 -19.20 31.11 14.07
N LEU A 391 -20.14 30.36 13.48
CA LEU A 391 -19.94 28.95 13.12
C LEU A 391 -18.76 28.79 12.15
N LYS A 392 -18.70 29.61 11.10
CA LYS A 392 -17.57 29.63 10.14
C LYS A 392 -16.25 30.04 10.78
N ARG A 393 -16.28 30.93 11.78
CA ARG A 393 -15.10 31.33 12.55
C ARG A 393 -14.59 30.15 13.37
N TRP A 394 -15.44 29.52 14.18
CA TRP A 394 -15.02 28.40 15.02
C TRP A 394 -14.64 27.16 14.23
N SER A 395 -15.27 26.92 13.08
CA SER A 395 -14.84 25.86 12.16
C SER A 395 -13.39 26.06 11.72
N ARG A 396 -13.02 27.29 11.33
CA ARG A 396 -11.64 27.62 10.93
C ARG A 396 -10.65 27.49 12.09
N GLU A 397 -11.07 27.79 13.33
CA GLU A 397 -10.21 27.62 14.50
C GLU A 397 -10.00 26.14 14.85
N VAL A 398 -11.03 25.29 14.73
CA VAL A 398 -10.86 23.85 14.88
C VAL A 398 -9.90 23.32 13.81
N ASP A 399 -10.08 23.73 12.56
CA ASP A 399 -9.20 23.33 11.47
C ASP A 399 -7.75 23.76 11.73
N SER A 400 -7.51 24.99 12.22
CA SER A 400 -6.17 25.49 12.52
C SER A 400 -5.50 24.70 13.66
N VAL A 401 -6.24 24.31 14.69
CA VAL A 401 -5.72 23.48 15.79
C VAL A 401 -5.34 22.09 15.30
N VAL A 402 -6.25 21.44 14.57
CA VAL A 402 -6.02 20.11 14.01
C VAL A 402 -4.82 20.13 13.07
N ASP A 403 -4.68 21.16 12.25
CA ASP A 403 -3.57 21.34 11.33
C ASP A 403 -2.24 21.58 12.05
N TYR A 404 -2.23 22.38 13.12
CA TYR A 404 -1.04 22.56 13.96
C TYR A 404 -0.57 21.24 14.57
N GLU A 405 -1.47 20.48 15.21
CA GLU A 405 -1.16 19.17 15.79
C GLU A 405 -0.63 18.17 14.75
N ARG A 406 -1.23 18.16 13.55
CA ARG A 406 -0.77 17.35 12.42
C ARG A 406 0.66 17.70 12.01
N ILE A 407 0.98 18.98 11.88
CA ILE A 407 2.33 19.42 11.50
C ILE A 407 3.35 19.05 12.57
N GLN A 408 3.02 19.23 13.86
CA GLN A 408 3.92 18.80 14.94
C GLN A 408 4.23 17.30 14.84
N LYS A 409 3.22 16.47 14.55
CA LYS A 409 3.40 15.04 14.35
C LYS A 409 4.27 14.73 13.12
N ILE A 410 4.00 15.37 11.99
CA ILE A 410 4.78 15.20 10.74
C ILE A 410 6.24 15.61 10.96
N ASN A 411 6.48 16.77 11.56
CA ASN A 411 7.82 17.26 11.87
C ASN A 411 8.55 16.35 12.86
N GLY A 412 7.84 15.82 13.86
CA GLY A 412 8.39 14.80 14.76
C GLY A 412 8.89 13.57 14.00
N SER A 413 8.07 13.02 13.08
CA SER A 413 8.47 11.90 12.23
C SER A 413 9.65 12.24 11.31
N LEU A 414 9.61 13.38 10.61
CA LEU A 414 10.69 13.79 9.70
C LEU A 414 12.02 14.05 10.44
N ASN A 415 11.97 14.60 11.65
CA ASN A 415 13.16 14.79 12.49
C ASN A 415 13.75 13.45 12.95
N LEU A 416 12.90 12.49 13.30
CA LEU A 416 13.34 11.13 13.61
C LEU A 416 14.00 10.48 12.39
N TYR A 417 13.40 10.62 11.20
CA TYR A 417 13.95 10.06 9.96
C TYR A 417 15.32 10.66 9.66
N ARG A 418 15.44 11.99 9.75
CA ARG A 418 16.71 12.71 9.61
C ARG A 418 17.77 12.14 10.52
N SER A 419 17.48 12.01 11.82
CA SER A 419 18.43 11.48 12.80
C SER A 419 18.88 10.05 12.46
N GLN A 420 17.95 9.17 12.07
CA GLN A 420 18.25 7.79 11.69
C GLN A 420 19.10 7.70 10.43
N LEU A 421 18.80 8.52 9.41
CA LEU A 421 19.55 8.57 8.16
C LEU A 421 20.95 9.18 8.35
N GLU A 422 21.08 10.26 9.13
CA GLU A 422 22.37 10.85 9.46
C GLU A 422 23.25 9.86 10.24
N LYS A 423 22.67 9.12 11.19
CA LYS A 423 23.36 8.03 11.91
C LYS A 423 23.79 6.89 10.98
N ALA A 424 23.06 6.63 9.91
CA ALA A 424 23.41 5.67 8.87
C ALA A 424 24.45 6.21 7.85
N GLY A 425 24.95 7.44 8.05
CA GLY A 425 26.02 8.01 7.24
C GLY A 425 25.56 8.82 6.03
N PHE A 426 24.31 9.28 6.01
CA PHE A 426 23.78 10.13 4.94
C PHE A 426 23.87 11.63 5.28
N SER A 427 23.97 12.45 4.24
CA SER A 427 23.72 13.89 4.25
C SER A 427 22.28 14.13 3.80
N ILE A 428 21.63 15.16 4.33
CA ILE A 428 20.21 15.40 4.08
C ILE A 428 19.97 16.75 3.40
N ILE A 429 19.39 16.72 2.19
CA ILE A 429 18.80 17.90 1.56
C ILE A 429 17.43 18.12 2.19
N SER A 430 17.22 19.30 2.77
CA SER A 430 15.91 19.66 3.32
C SER A 430 15.05 20.26 2.21
N VAL A 431 14.09 19.51 1.70
CA VAL A 431 13.22 19.96 0.61
C VAL A 431 11.96 20.59 1.21
N PRO A 432 11.74 21.90 1.04
CA PRO A 432 10.59 22.59 1.62
C PRO A 432 9.27 22.07 1.05
N THR A 433 8.24 21.99 1.90
CA THR A 433 6.85 21.69 1.52
C THR A 433 5.89 22.46 2.43
N SER A 434 4.61 22.57 2.05
CA SER A 434 3.56 23.13 2.93
C SER A 434 2.62 22.04 3.43
N LEU A 435 1.83 22.37 4.45
CA LEU A 435 0.78 21.48 4.92
C LEU A 435 -0.25 21.17 3.82
N ASP A 436 -0.62 22.14 3.00
CA ASP A 436 -1.59 21.89 1.93
C ASP A 436 -1.04 20.89 0.92
N HIS A 437 0.24 21.00 0.53
CA HIS A 437 0.89 19.98 -0.29
C HIS A 437 0.82 18.60 0.36
N MET A 438 1.12 18.50 1.66
CA MET A 438 1.05 17.23 2.40
C MET A 438 -0.38 16.66 2.48
N LYS A 439 -1.40 17.50 2.68
CA LYS A 439 -2.82 17.08 2.71
C LYS A 439 -3.27 16.46 1.40
N TYR A 440 -2.73 16.95 0.29
CA TYR A 440 -3.00 16.44 -1.05
C TYR A 440 -1.94 15.44 -1.54
N HIS A 441 -1.08 14.92 -0.66
CA HIS A 441 0.00 13.99 -1.03
C HIS A 441 0.94 14.50 -2.14
N ALA A 442 1.00 15.82 -2.33
CA ALA A 442 1.83 16.49 -3.31
C ALA A 442 3.27 16.58 -2.80
N SER A 443 4.04 15.51 -3.00
CA SER A 443 5.42 15.41 -2.52
C SER A 443 6.45 15.74 -3.60
N PHE A 444 7.25 16.78 -3.36
CA PHE A 444 8.35 17.19 -4.25
C PHE A 444 9.49 16.17 -4.36
N VAL A 445 9.62 15.27 -3.38
CA VAL A 445 10.67 14.24 -3.40
C VAL A 445 10.21 12.95 -4.07
N ASN A 446 8.91 12.79 -4.35
CA ASN A 446 8.34 11.65 -5.08
C ASN A 446 8.54 11.81 -6.60
N GLY A 447 9.79 12.01 -7.00
CA GLY A 447 10.23 12.16 -8.38
C GLY A 447 11.16 11.02 -8.80
N VAL A 448 11.69 11.09 -10.02
CA VAL A 448 12.53 10.03 -10.59
C VAL A 448 14.00 10.48 -10.63
N PRO A 449 14.87 10.00 -9.71
CA PRO A 449 16.30 10.25 -9.81
C PRO A 449 16.93 9.33 -10.85
N TYR A 450 17.87 9.84 -11.64
CA TYR A 450 18.63 9.03 -12.59
C TYR A 450 19.97 9.69 -12.92
N ARG A 451 20.91 8.91 -13.45
CA ARG A 451 22.18 9.39 -14.00
C ARG A 451 22.04 9.51 -15.50
N ASP A 452 22.00 10.75 -15.99
CA ASP A 452 21.81 10.97 -17.43
C ASP A 452 22.97 10.36 -18.23
N LYS A 453 22.66 9.46 -19.17
CA LYS A 453 23.66 8.66 -19.88
C LYS A 453 24.52 9.47 -20.85
N GLU A 454 24.00 10.56 -21.39
CA GLU A 454 24.70 11.41 -22.36
C GLU A 454 25.63 12.41 -21.67
N THR A 455 25.18 12.97 -20.55
CA THR A 455 25.90 14.03 -19.81
C THR A 455 26.63 13.54 -18.57
N ASN A 456 26.35 12.31 -18.12
CA ASN A 456 26.80 11.72 -16.85
C ASN A 456 26.45 12.56 -15.60
N LYS A 457 25.48 13.48 -15.72
CA LYS A 457 25.02 14.32 -14.61
C LYS A 457 23.96 13.59 -13.79
N GLN A 458 23.97 13.83 -12.47
CA GLN A 458 22.87 13.43 -11.62
C GLN A 458 21.66 14.31 -11.95
N THR A 459 20.56 13.69 -12.35
CA THR A 459 19.32 14.37 -12.71
C THR A 459 18.18 13.87 -11.85
N PHE A 460 17.20 14.73 -11.60
CA PHE A 460 15.98 14.43 -10.89
C PHE A 460 14.77 15.00 -11.63
N ILE A 461 13.86 14.12 -12.05
CA ILE A 461 12.57 14.53 -12.60
C ILE A 461 11.66 14.83 -11.41
N MET A 462 11.51 16.11 -11.09
CA MET A 462 10.78 16.57 -9.90
C MET A 462 9.33 16.86 -10.26
N PRO A 463 8.35 16.33 -9.51
CA PRO A 463 6.96 16.75 -9.68
C PRO A 463 6.80 18.21 -9.25
N ILE A 464 6.02 18.96 -10.04
CA ILE A 464 5.53 20.29 -9.68
C ILE A 464 4.01 20.27 -9.64
N PHE A 465 3.45 21.03 -8.70
CA PHE A 465 2.02 21.04 -8.38
C PHE A 465 1.43 22.44 -8.58
N PRO A 466 0.09 22.56 -8.63
CA PRO A 466 -0.53 23.87 -8.67
C PRO A 466 -0.19 24.69 -7.40
N ASP A 467 0.29 25.91 -7.53
CA ASP A 467 0.60 26.79 -6.39
C ASP A 467 -0.65 27.16 -5.57
N ASN A 468 -1.85 26.96 -6.15
CA ASN A 468 -3.14 27.27 -5.56
C ASN A 468 -3.84 26.07 -4.90
N LEU A 469 -3.11 25.01 -4.52
CA LEU A 469 -3.64 23.89 -3.75
C LEU A 469 -4.37 24.37 -2.48
N GLY A 470 -5.59 23.87 -2.25
CA GLY A 470 -6.44 24.26 -1.12
C GLY A 470 -7.42 25.41 -1.38
N SER A 471 -7.23 26.18 -2.45
CA SER A 471 -8.25 27.11 -2.97
C SER A 471 -9.11 26.41 -4.03
N ASN A 472 -10.42 26.75 -4.12
CA ASN A 472 -11.37 26.09 -5.03
C ASN A 472 -10.75 25.76 -6.40
N ILE A 473 -10.60 24.47 -6.70
CA ILE A 473 -9.90 23.92 -7.88
C ILE A 473 -10.65 24.24 -9.19
N ASP A 474 -11.78 24.94 -9.12
CA ASP A 474 -12.52 25.46 -10.28
C ASP A 474 -11.72 26.51 -11.10
N GLY A 475 -10.57 26.95 -10.59
CA GLY A 475 -9.62 27.82 -11.27
C GLY A 475 -8.60 27.09 -12.16
N LYS A 476 -8.00 27.82 -13.10
CA LYS A 476 -6.87 27.35 -13.91
C LYS A 476 -5.71 26.94 -12.99
N MET A 477 -5.23 25.70 -13.09
CA MET A 477 -4.06 25.22 -12.35
C MET A 477 -2.82 26.05 -12.70
N ASP A 478 -2.17 26.63 -11.69
CA ASP A 478 -0.95 27.43 -11.86
C ASP A 478 0.29 26.65 -11.40
N PHE A 479 1.07 26.14 -12.35
CA PHE A 479 2.30 25.39 -12.09
C PHE A 479 3.54 26.30 -12.08
N SER A 480 3.42 27.48 -11.48
CA SER A 480 4.52 28.45 -11.45
C SER A 480 5.73 27.93 -10.66
N LEU A 481 6.93 28.38 -11.03
CA LEU A 481 8.16 28.13 -10.27
C LEU A 481 8.51 29.29 -9.32
N THR A 482 7.56 30.16 -8.99
CA THR A 482 7.79 31.31 -8.11
C THR A 482 7.51 31.01 -6.64
N GLY A 483 6.63 30.03 -6.37
CA GLY A 483 6.24 29.60 -5.03
C GLY A 483 6.98 28.36 -4.54
N MET A 484 6.21 27.40 -4.01
CA MET A 484 6.77 26.20 -3.37
C MET A 484 7.58 25.35 -4.35
N ASN A 485 7.09 25.19 -5.58
CA ASN A 485 7.80 24.46 -6.65
C ASN A 485 9.23 24.98 -6.84
N GLY A 486 9.41 26.31 -6.94
CA GLY A 486 10.71 26.93 -7.13
C GLY A 486 11.64 26.80 -5.93
N ARG A 487 11.10 26.86 -4.71
CA ARG A 487 11.89 26.65 -3.48
C ARG A 487 12.37 25.21 -3.36
N ALA A 488 11.51 24.23 -3.64
CA ALA A 488 11.86 22.81 -3.65
C ALA A 488 12.93 22.51 -4.70
N MET A 489 12.74 23.01 -5.94
CA MET A 489 13.71 22.89 -7.02
C MET A 489 15.08 23.44 -6.62
N LYS A 490 15.13 24.70 -6.16
CA LYS A 490 16.39 25.35 -5.74
C LYS A 490 17.09 24.60 -4.60
N ALA A 491 16.33 24.03 -3.66
CA ALA A 491 16.90 23.24 -2.57
C ALA A 491 17.67 22.02 -3.12
N ILE A 492 17.11 21.32 -4.10
CA ILE A 492 17.75 20.16 -4.75
C ILE A 492 18.93 20.60 -5.64
N GLU A 493 18.74 21.63 -6.46
CA GLU A 493 19.78 22.15 -7.36
C GLU A 493 21.02 22.67 -6.60
N SER A 494 20.85 23.15 -5.37
CA SER A 494 21.96 23.61 -4.53
C SER A 494 22.99 22.52 -4.19
N TYR A 495 22.67 21.25 -4.44
CA TYR A 495 23.56 20.10 -4.28
C TYR A 495 24.14 19.60 -5.62
N GLY A 496 24.05 20.39 -6.69
CA GLY A 496 24.61 20.06 -8.01
C GLY A 496 23.81 19.02 -8.79
N ILE A 497 22.54 18.79 -8.40
CA ILE A 497 21.61 17.90 -9.10
C ILE A 497 20.87 18.72 -10.16
N ASN A 498 20.83 18.24 -11.39
CA ASN A 498 20.02 18.83 -12.45
C ASN A 498 18.55 18.49 -12.21
N VAL A 499 17.65 19.48 -12.16
CA VAL A 499 16.22 19.25 -11.90
C VAL A 499 15.40 19.51 -13.16
N ILE A 500 14.58 18.53 -13.54
CA ILE A 500 13.61 18.65 -14.63
C ILE A 500 12.21 18.72 -14.00
N PRO A 501 11.54 19.87 -14.00
CA PRO A 501 10.20 19.99 -13.43
C PRO A 501 9.15 19.36 -14.34
N VAL A 502 8.29 18.51 -13.78
CA VAL A 502 7.20 17.82 -14.50
C VAL A 502 5.89 18.06 -13.77
N LYS A 503 4.89 18.57 -14.49
CA LYS A 503 3.57 18.86 -13.92
C LYS A 503 2.82 17.59 -13.56
N ASP A 504 2.37 17.52 -12.32
CA ASP A 504 1.40 16.53 -11.87
C ASP A 504 -0.02 17.11 -11.94
N PHE A 505 -0.80 16.62 -12.91
CA PHE A 505 -2.16 17.09 -13.20
C PHE A 505 -3.23 16.42 -12.33
N GLY A 506 -2.88 15.43 -11.52
CA GLY A 506 -3.87 14.82 -10.64
C GLY A 506 -3.50 13.51 -9.98
N ALA A 507 -2.32 12.92 -10.24
CA ALA A 507 -1.90 11.72 -9.51
C ALA A 507 -1.87 12.01 -8.00
N PHE A 508 -1.36 13.18 -7.60
CA PHE A 508 -1.31 13.61 -6.20
C PHE A 508 -2.70 13.53 -5.50
N THR A 509 -3.79 13.86 -6.20
CA THR A 509 -5.16 13.78 -5.66
C THR A 509 -5.64 12.36 -5.36
N LEU A 510 -4.95 11.34 -5.88
CA LEU A 510 -5.23 9.93 -5.67
C LEU A 510 -4.30 9.29 -4.64
N GLY A 511 -3.41 10.05 -4.00
CA GLY A 511 -2.43 9.51 -3.04
C GLY A 511 -1.28 8.79 -3.72
N GLY A 512 -0.69 9.41 -4.75
CA GLY A 512 0.58 8.98 -5.36
C GLY A 512 1.10 10.10 -6.26
N VAL A 513 2.37 10.07 -6.67
CA VAL A 513 2.96 11.13 -7.50
C VAL A 513 3.77 10.45 -8.63
N LEU A 514 4.63 11.19 -9.34
CA LEU A 514 5.40 10.70 -10.48
C LEU A 514 6.14 9.39 -10.20
N TYR A 515 6.85 9.27 -9.08
CA TYR A 515 7.62 8.04 -8.81
C TYR A 515 6.69 6.82 -8.70
N CYS A 516 5.56 6.97 -7.98
CA CYS A 516 4.56 5.91 -7.82
C CYS A 516 4.02 5.40 -9.18
N LEU A 517 3.94 6.26 -10.20
CA LEU A 517 3.43 5.92 -11.53
C LEU A 517 4.41 5.10 -12.39
N THR A 518 5.65 4.97 -11.95
CA THR A 518 6.76 4.43 -12.74
C THR A 518 7.27 3.12 -12.17
N CYS A 519 7.89 2.31 -13.02
CA CYS A 519 8.81 1.24 -12.63
C CYS A 519 9.93 1.26 -13.67
N ARG A 520 11.20 1.16 -13.28
CA ARG A 520 12.34 1.35 -14.19
C ARG A 520 13.04 0.05 -14.52
#